data_AF-A0A8I1PK61-F1
#
_entry.id   AF-A0A8I1PK61-F1
#
_cell.length_a   1.000
_cell.length_b   1.000
_cell.length_c   1.000
_cell.angle_alpha   90.00
_cell.angle_beta   90.00
_cell.angle_gamma   90.00
#
_symmetry.space_group_name_H-M   'P 1'
#
loop_
_entity.id
_entity.type
_entity.pdbx_description
1 polymer ?
#
loop_
_entity_poly.entity_id
_entity_poly.type
_entity_poly.pdbx_seq_one_letter_code
_entity_poly.pdbx_strand_id
1 'polypeptide(L)' 'ERLRLVLGDSVRSPELPGWRLARGVRLAPTDLDWRRGSGPEITGPAEAMLMAITGRTSAIGELAGPGQSVVAGRIAR' A
#
# COMPACT_ATOMS: atom_id res chain seq x y z
N GLU A 1 -5.94 -0.53 -15.77
CA GLU A 1 -7.18 0.19 -15.37
C GLU A 1 -7.81 -0.32 -14.06
N ARG A 2 -8.36 -1.55 -14.01
CA ARG A 2 -9.08 -2.09 -12.84
C ARG A 2 -8.29 -1.96 -11.51
N LEU A 3 -7.02 -2.36 -11.53
CA LEU A 3 -6.17 -2.35 -10.35
C LEU A 3 -5.96 -0.94 -9.78
N ARG A 4 -5.88 0.07 -10.65
CA ARG A 4 -5.78 1.49 -10.26
C ARG A 4 -7.01 1.96 -9.49
N LEU A 5 -8.20 1.58 -9.97
CA LEU A 5 -9.46 1.93 -9.33
C LEU A 5 -9.56 1.27 -7.95
N VAL A 6 -9.25 -0.03 -7.87
CA VAL A 6 -9.28 -0.79 -6.61
C VAL A 6 -8.26 -0.27 -5.59
N LEU A 7 -7.03 0.05 -6.00
CA LEU A 7 -6.02 0.69 -5.13
C LEU A 7 -6.48 2.05 -4.61
N GLY A 8 -7.09 2.85 -5.49
CA GLY A 8 -7.65 4.14 -5.11
C GLY A 8 -8.75 4.00 -4.08
N ASP A 9 -9.66 3.06 -4.32
CA ASP A 9 -10.82 2.76 -3.47
C ASP A 9 -10.39 2.21 -2.10
N SER A 10 -9.54 1.19 -2.07
CA SER A 10 -9.12 0.50 -0.84
C SER A 10 -8.41 1.38 0.20
N VAL A 11 -7.85 2.52 -0.20
CA VAL A 11 -7.25 3.51 0.72
C VAL A 11 -8.23 4.66 1.07
N ARG A 12 -9.43 4.70 0.49
CA ARG A 12 -10.52 5.64 0.85
C ARG A 12 -11.64 4.98 1.64
N SER A 13 -11.89 3.70 1.39
CA SER A 13 -13.03 3.00 1.95
C SER A 13 -12.87 2.79 3.47
N PRO A 14 -13.83 3.24 4.30
CA PRO A 14 -13.72 3.17 5.77
C PRO A 14 -13.76 1.73 6.30
N GLU A 15 -14.40 0.81 5.59
CA GLU A 15 -14.51 -0.61 5.92
C GLU A 15 -13.20 -1.38 5.73
N LEU A 16 -12.26 -0.83 4.97
CA LEU A 16 -10.95 -1.43 4.73
C LEU A 16 -9.86 -0.79 5.60
N PRO A 17 -8.85 -1.55 6.02
CA PRO A 17 -7.75 -1.01 6.81
C PRO A 17 -6.81 -0.11 5.99
N GLY A 18 -6.97 -0.04 4.66
CA GLY A 18 -6.03 0.62 3.75
C GLY A 18 -5.78 2.08 4.04
N TRP A 19 -6.80 2.83 4.46
CA TRP A 19 -6.61 4.24 4.86
C TRP A 19 -5.69 4.36 6.09
N ARG A 20 -5.78 3.42 7.03
CA ARG A 20 -4.96 3.39 8.26
C ARG A 20 -3.55 2.90 7.96
N LEU A 21 -3.44 1.82 7.18
CA LEU A 21 -2.18 1.19 6.85
C LEU A 21 -1.33 2.06 5.93
N ALA A 22 -1.93 2.77 4.97
CA ALA A 22 -1.22 3.68 4.05
C ALA A 22 -1.04 5.11 4.60
N ARG A 23 -1.45 5.38 5.84
CA ARG A 23 -1.37 6.74 6.42
C ARG A 23 0.09 7.21 6.57
N GLY A 24 0.43 8.35 6.00
CA GLY A 24 1.77 8.94 6.14
C GLY A 24 2.90 8.15 5.45
N VAL A 25 2.56 7.33 4.46
CA VAL A 25 3.52 6.76 3.51
C VAL A 25 3.12 7.14 2.09
N ARG A 26 4.09 7.09 1.17
CA ARG A 26 3.86 7.34 -0.26
C ARG A 26 3.83 6.02 -1.01
N LEU A 27 2.68 5.68 -1.58
CA LEU A 27 2.47 4.51 -2.43
C LEU A 27 2.87 4.86 -3.88
N ALA A 28 3.82 4.11 -4.44
CA ALA A 28 4.29 4.27 -5.82
C ALA A 28 4.54 2.89 -6.44
N PRO A 29 3.50 2.20 -6.94
CA PRO A 29 3.68 0.94 -7.64
C PRO A 29 4.57 1.10 -8.86
N THR A 30 5.30 0.04 -9.20
CA THR A 30 6.27 0.04 -10.31
C THR A 30 5.66 -0.29 -11.67
N ASP A 31 4.53 -0.99 -11.66
CA ASP A 31 3.79 -1.51 -12.82
C ASP A 31 2.53 -0.69 -13.15
N LEU A 32 2.34 0.43 -12.44
CA LEU A 32 1.19 1.30 -12.60
C LEU A 32 1.59 2.77 -12.45
N ASP A 33 1.21 3.60 -13.42
CA ASP A 33 1.36 5.05 -13.32
C ASP A 33 0.29 5.65 -12.39
N TRP A 34 0.45 5.37 -11.10
CA TRP A 34 -0.41 5.81 -10.03
C TRP A 34 0.44 6.05 -8.79
N ARG A 35 0.22 7.16 -8.11
CA ARG A 35 0.94 7.46 -6.88
C ARG A 35 -0.01 8.12 -5.90
N ARG A 36 0.11 7.83 -4.61
CA ARG A 36 -0.75 8.42 -3.58
C ARG A 36 -0.03 8.56 -2.24
N GLY A 37 -0.41 9.61 -1.52
CA GLY A 37 0.07 9.86 -0.17
C GLY A 37 1.38 10.63 -0.14
N SER A 38 1.95 10.72 1.05
CA SER A 38 3.14 11.50 1.35
C SER A 38 3.92 10.82 2.48
N GLY A 39 5.23 11.07 2.54
CA GLY A 39 6.13 10.42 3.50
C GLY A 39 7.05 9.38 2.84
N PRO A 40 7.60 8.45 3.64
CA PRO A 40 8.50 7.40 3.16
C PRO A 40 7.87 6.61 2.01
N GLU A 41 8.64 6.42 0.94
CA GLU A 41 8.15 5.75 -0.27
C GLU A 41 8.07 4.23 -0.09
N ILE A 42 7.04 3.66 -0.70
CA ILE A 42 6.82 2.22 -0.87
C ILE A 42 6.72 1.96 -2.36
N THR A 43 7.57 1.08 -2.86
CA THR A 43 7.59 0.63 -4.26
C THR A 43 7.38 -0.88 -4.34
N GLY A 44 6.96 -1.35 -5.51
CA GLY A 44 6.70 -2.76 -5.80
C GLY A 44 5.48 -2.95 -6.69
N PRO A 45 5.08 -4.20 -6.98
CA PRO A 45 3.89 -4.48 -7.79
C PRO A 45 2.63 -3.90 -7.16
N ALA A 46 1.74 -3.33 -7.97
CA ALA A 46 0.49 -2.74 -7.52
C ALA A 46 -0.42 -3.76 -6.81
N GLU A 47 -0.35 -5.04 -7.21
CA GLU A 47 -1.08 -6.13 -6.56
C GLU A 47 -0.54 -6.44 -5.16
N ALA A 48 0.78 -6.58 -5.01
CA ALA A 48 1.42 -6.75 -3.71
C ALA A 48 1.12 -5.57 -2.79
N MET A 49 1.11 -4.35 -3.34
CA MET A 49 0.78 -3.14 -2.61
C MET A 49 -0.67 -3.20 -2.10
N LEU A 50 -1.63 -3.53 -2.97
CA LEU A 50 -3.04 -3.72 -2.61
C LEU A 50 -3.21 -4.78 -1.51
N MET A 51 -2.53 -5.92 -1.64
CA MET A 51 -2.56 -6.99 -0.63
C MET A 51 -2.01 -6.51 0.71
N ALA A 52 -0.89 -5.80 0.72
CA ALA A 52 -0.30 -5.25 1.94
C ALA A 52 -1.22 -4.24 2.63
N ILE A 53 -1.77 -3.26 1.90
CA ILE A 53 -2.68 -2.26 2.49
C ILE A 53 -4.06 -2.83 2.85
N THR A 54 -4.35 -4.07 2.48
CA THR A 54 -5.53 -4.81 2.95
C THR A 54 -5.21 -5.77 4.10
N GLY A 55 -3.98 -5.69 4.66
CA GLY A 55 -3.58 -6.42 5.87
C GLY A 55 -2.87 -7.76 5.63
N ARG A 56 -2.53 -8.11 4.38
CA ARG A 56 -1.89 -9.40 4.06
C ARG A 56 -0.37 -9.29 4.19
N THR A 57 0.18 -9.85 5.25
CA THR A 57 1.61 -9.78 5.59
C THR A 57 2.52 -10.42 4.54
N SER A 58 2.07 -11.47 3.85
CA SER A 58 2.90 -12.17 2.85
C SER A 58 3.36 -11.26 1.71
N ALA A 59 2.54 -10.27 1.33
CA ALA A 59 2.83 -9.35 0.25
C ALA A 59 3.85 -8.25 0.62
N ILE A 60 4.15 -8.07 1.91
CA ILE A 60 5.12 -7.05 2.36
C ILE A 60 6.53 -7.36 1.88
N GLY A 61 6.88 -8.65 1.71
CA GLY A 61 8.20 -9.06 1.22
C GLY A 61 8.44 -8.69 -0.24
N GLU A 62 7.38 -8.42 -1.01
CA GLU A 62 7.44 -8.00 -2.41
C GLU A 62 7.52 -6.46 -2.55
N LEU A 63 7.41 -5.73 -1.44
CA LEU A 63 7.49 -4.29 -1.39
C LEU A 63 8.84 -3.82 -0.87
N ALA A 64 9.30 -2.68 -1.38
CA ALA A 64 10.57 -2.07 -1.04
C ALA A 64 10.40 -0.60 -0.66
N GLY A 65 11.49 0.00 -0.19
CA GLY A 65 11.56 1.40 0.19
C GLY A 65 11.29 1.65 1.69
N PRO A 66 11.60 2.86 2.17
CA PRO A 66 11.58 3.17 3.60
C PRO A 66 10.18 3.11 4.23
N GLY A 67 9.10 3.22 3.44
CA GLY A 67 7.74 3.06 3.95
C GLY A 67 7.31 1.61 4.19
N GLN A 68 8.03 0.62 3.63
CA GLN A 68 7.69 -0.80 3.77
C GLN A 68 7.68 -1.22 5.24
N SER A 69 8.73 -0.88 5.99
CA SER A 69 8.83 -1.18 7.43
C SER A 69 7.74 -0.51 8.25
N VAL A 70 7.29 0.68 7.85
CA VAL A 70 6.20 1.40 8.52
C VAL A 70 4.87 0.64 8.36
N VAL A 71 4.57 0.15 7.16
CA VAL A 71 3.35 -0.63 6.91
C VAL A 71 3.44 -2.00 7.58
N ALA A 72 4.59 -2.68 7.50
CA ALA A 72 4.84 -3.96 8.15
C ALA A 72 4.57 -3.89 9.66
N GLY A 73 5.11 -2.86 10.32
CA GLY A 73 4.91 -2.64 11.76
C GLY A 73 3.46 -2.30 12.16
N ARG A 74 2.59 -1.93 11.21
CA ARG A 74 1.16 -1.72 11.47
C ARG A 74 0.32 -2.97 11.27
N ILE A 75 0.73 -3.85 10.34
CA ILE A 75 0.06 -5.13 10.10
C ILE A 75 0.32 -6.10 11.25
N ALA A 76 1.50 -6.05 11.86
CA ALA A 76 1.88 -6.93 12.96
C ALA A 76 1.27 -6.57 14.34
N ARG A 77 0.36 -5.58 14.41
CA ARG A 77 -0.29 -5.12 15.65
C ARG A 77 -1.74 -5.57 15.71
#